data_AF-A0A4Y8ZVF0-F1
#
_entry.id   AF-A0A4Y8ZVF0-F1
#
_cell.length_a   1.000
_cell.length_b   1.000
_cell.length_c   1.000
_cell.angle_alpha   90.00
_cell.angle_beta   90.00
_cell.angle_gamma   90.00
#
_symmetry.space_group_name_H-M   'P 1'
#
loop_
_entity.id
_entity.type
_entity.pdbx_description
1 polymer ?
#
loop_
_entity_poly.entity_id
_entity_poly.type
_entity_poly.pdbx_seq_one_letter_code
_entity_poly.pdbx_strand_id
1 'polypeptide(L)'
;MTERVEDRSEAAVVRSELVALQAVLIALCRRLAQDSPDLAPTVCRAFDDAEAILTGVAMKMGLGDPNGSAVAALRVVEEIRAGAIADERACSRPDDDLGKPDRRSGRK
;
A
#
# COMPACT_ATOMS: atom_id res chain seq x y z
N MET A 1 11.27 18.78 -33.74
CA MET A 1 10.59 19.62 -32.70
C MET A 1 9.20 19.09 -32.34
N THR A 2 8.58 18.29 -33.22
CA THR A 2 7.32 17.54 -33.00
C THR A 2 7.45 16.36 -32.03
N GLU A 3 8.57 15.61 -32.10
CA GLU A 3 8.79 14.39 -31.29
C GLU A 3 8.75 14.61 -29.76
N ARG A 4 9.22 15.76 -29.26
CA ARG A 4 9.16 16.11 -27.83
C ARG A 4 7.76 16.49 -27.34
N VAL A 5 6.84 16.79 -28.24
CA VAL A 5 5.46 17.18 -27.92
C VAL A 5 4.58 15.93 -27.81
N GLU A 6 4.80 14.94 -28.67
CA GLU A 6 4.10 13.63 -28.62
C GLU A 6 4.44 12.84 -27.35
N ASP A 7 5.73 12.74 -26.99
CA ASP A 7 6.21 12.04 -25.78
C ASP A 7 5.62 12.64 -24.47
N ARG A 8 5.45 13.97 -24.42
CA ARG A 8 4.79 14.64 -23.28
C ARG A 8 3.29 14.36 -23.21
N SER A 9 2.63 14.23 -24.35
CA SER A 9 1.20 13.96 -24.44
C SER A 9 0.91 12.52 -24.00
N GLU A 10 1.70 11.55 -24.47
CA GLU A 10 1.59 10.15 -24.07
C GLU A 10 1.84 9.98 -22.57
N ALA A 11 2.90 10.60 -22.03
CA ALA A 11 3.16 10.59 -20.60
C ALA A 11 2.03 11.23 -19.78
N ALA A 12 1.30 12.21 -20.32
CA ALA A 12 0.15 12.81 -19.64
C ALA A 12 -1.06 11.88 -19.63
N VAL A 13 -1.32 11.16 -20.73
CA VAL A 13 -2.38 10.16 -20.82
C VAL A 13 -2.11 9.03 -19.81
N VAL A 14 -0.91 8.44 -19.83
CA VAL A 14 -0.53 7.36 -18.91
C VAL A 14 -0.67 7.80 -17.45
N ARG A 15 -0.27 9.03 -17.11
CA ARG A 15 -0.49 9.58 -15.76
C ARG A 15 -1.96 9.67 -15.40
N SER A 16 -2.81 10.15 -16.31
CA SER A 16 -4.25 10.27 -16.04
C SER A 16 -4.93 8.91 -15.88
N GLU A 17 -4.54 7.90 -16.66
CA GLU A 17 -5.02 6.53 -16.55
C GLU A 17 -4.58 5.88 -15.23
N LEU A 18 -3.33 6.11 -14.83
CA LEU A 18 -2.79 5.62 -13.56
C LEU A 18 -3.54 6.23 -12.37
N VAL A 19 -3.82 7.53 -12.40
CA VAL A 19 -4.63 8.21 -11.37
C VAL A 19 -6.06 7.66 -11.34
N ALA A 20 -6.68 7.41 -12.50
CA ALA A 20 -8.02 6.82 -12.56
C ALA A 20 -8.04 5.41 -11.96
N LEU A 21 -7.04 4.58 -12.28
CA LEU A 21 -6.91 3.24 -11.73
C LEU A 21 -6.66 3.27 -10.21
N GLN A 22 -5.80 4.16 -9.73
CA GLN A 22 -5.57 4.37 -8.29
C GLN A 22 -6.87 4.74 -7.57
N ALA A 23 -7.66 5.67 -8.12
CA ALA A 23 -8.93 6.07 -7.54
C ALA A 23 -9.92 4.90 -7.44
N VAL A 24 -10.01 4.06 -8.48
CA VAL A 24 -10.87 2.87 -8.49
C VAL A 24 -10.39 1.83 -7.48
N LEU A 25 -9.09 1.57 -7.39
CA LEU A 25 -8.52 0.63 -6.42
C LEU A 25 -8.76 1.10 -4.98
N ILE A 26 -8.56 2.38 -4.70
CA ILE A 26 -8.87 2.98 -3.39
C ILE A 26 -10.35 2.78 -3.06
N ALA A 27 -11.26 3.12 -3.98
CA ALA A 27 -12.68 2.96 -3.77
C ALA A 27 -13.08 1.50 -3.52
N LEU A 28 -12.47 0.56 -4.26
CA LEU A 28 -12.71 -0.86 -4.10
C LEU A 28 -12.22 -1.36 -2.73
N CYS A 29 -10.99 -1.04 -2.35
CA CYS A 29 -10.42 -1.43 -1.06
C CYS A 29 -11.23 -0.86 0.12
N ARG A 30 -11.67 0.42 0.02
CA ARG A 30 -12.57 1.02 1.03
C ARG A 30 -13.86 0.25 1.17
N ARG A 31 -14.52 -0.06 0.05
CA ARG A 31 -15.79 -0.80 0.06
C ARG A 31 -15.61 -2.20 0.60
N LEU A 32 -14.55 -2.91 0.22
CA LEU A 32 -14.24 -4.23 0.76
C LEU A 32 -14.03 -4.19 2.27
N ALA A 33 -13.27 -3.21 2.78
CA ALA A 33 -13.01 -3.07 4.21
C ALA A 33 -14.27 -2.62 5.01
N GLN A 34 -15.17 -1.85 4.40
CA GLN A 34 -16.40 -1.36 5.04
C GLN A 34 -17.56 -2.37 4.97
N ASP A 35 -17.81 -2.94 3.79
CA ASP A 35 -18.92 -3.86 3.53
C ASP A 35 -18.61 -5.27 4.07
N SER A 36 -17.33 -5.60 4.29
CA SER A 36 -16.89 -6.88 4.83
C SER A 36 -15.69 -6.67 5.78
N PRO A 37 -15.95 -6.25 7.04
CA PRO A 37 -14.91 -5.94 8.02
C PRO A 37 -13.90 -7.09 8.25
N ASP A 38 -14.34 -8.34 8.08
CA ASP A 38 -13.48 -9.54 8.18
C ASP A 38 -12.39 -9.59 7.10
N LEU A 39 -12.57 -8.87 5.99
CA LEU A 39 -11.59 -8.75 4.92
C LEU A 39 -10.59 -7.62 5.16
N ALA A 40 -10.85 -6.70 6.10
CA ALA A 40 -9.95 -5.57 6.36
C ALA A 40 -8.52 -6.03 6.71
N PRO A 41 -8.29 -7.04 7.57
CA PRO A 41 -6.94 -7.55 7.82
C PRO A 41 -6.27 -8.15 6.58
N THR A 42 -7.04 -8.76 5.68
CA THR A 42 -6.52 -9.30 4.41
C THR A 42 -6.12 -8.18 3.46
N VAL A 43 -6.91 -7.12 3.38
CA VAL A 43 -6.58 -5.92 2.58
C VAL A 43 -5.32 -5.25 3.12
N CYS A 44 -5.18 -5.11 4.44
CA CYS A 44 -3.97 -4.56 5.06
C CYS A 44 -2.73 -5.40 4.73
N ARG A 45 -2.84 -6.73 4.84
CA ARG A 45 -1.73 -7.63 4.46
C ARG A 45 -1.34 -7.53 3.00
N ALA A 46 -2.30 -7.29 2.10
CA ALA A 46 -1.98 -7.09 0.69
C ALA A 46 -1.12 -5.83 0.47
N PHE A 47 -1.34 -4.77 1.26
CA PHE A 47 -0.45 -3.61 1.27
C PHE A 47 0.92 -3.93 1.87
N ASP A 48 0.97 -4.63 2.99
CA ASP A 48 2.25 -5.04 3.62
C ASP A 48 3.08 -5.93 2.67
N ASP A 49 2.44 -6.87 1.97
CA ASP A 49 3.06 -7.73 0.97
C ASP A 49 3.61 -6.92 -0.21
N ALA A 50 2.84 -5.92 -0.68
CA ALA A 50 3.26 -5.03 -1.75
C ALA A 50 4.48 -4.18 -1.34
N GLU A 51 4.47 -3.62 -0.13
CA GLU A 51 5.60 -2.88 0.44
C GLU A 51 6.85 -3.76 0.55
N ALA A 52 6.71 -5.01 1.01
CA ALA A 52 7.81 -5.96 1.12
C ALA A 52 8.40 -6.32 -0.25
N ILE A 53 7.56 -6.58 -1.26
CA ILE A 53 7.98 -6.86 -2.63
C ILE A 53 8.76 -5.66 -3.19
N LEU A 54 8.20 -4.46 -3.09
CA LEU A 54 8.82 -3.24 -3.62
C LEU A 54 10.11 -2.89 -2.90
N THR A 55 10.19 -3.11 -1.58
CA THR A 55 11.42 -2.98 -0.81
C THR A 55 12.48 -3.97 -1.30
N GLY A 56 12.10 -5.23 -1.54
CA GLY A 56 13.01 -6.23 -2.12
C GLY A 56 13.48 -5.87 -3.53
N VAL A 57 12.61 -5.27 -4.35
CA VAL A 57 12.97 -4.75 -5.68
C VAL A 57 13.93 -3.57 -5.55
N ALA A 58 13.65 -2.60 -4.68
CA ALA A 58 14.51 -1.44 -4.44
C ALA A 58 15.91 -1.87 -3.98
N MET A 59 15.99 -2.84 -3.06
CA MET A 59 17.26 -3.41 -2.59
C MET A 59 18.04 -4.11 -3.72
N LYS A 60 17.36 -4.86 -4.60
CA LYS A 60 18.00 -5.52 -5.75
C LYS A 60 18.50 -4.53 -6.80
N MET A 61 17.79 -3.42 -7.00
CA MET A 61 18.21 -2.37 -7.93
C MET A 61 19.32 -1.48 -7.34
N GLY A 62 19.45 -1.40 -6.01
CA GLY A 62 20.50 -0.66 -5.33
C GLY A 62 20.53 0.83 -5.72
N LEU A 63 21.74 1.41 -5.82
CA LEU A 63 21.97 2.77 -6.37
C LEU A 63 21.79 2.84 -7.90
N GLY A 64 21.44 1.73 -8.54
CA GLY A 64 21.32 1.58 -10.00
C GLY A 64 19.93 1.91 -10.56
N ASP A 65 19.00 2.39 -9.74
CA ASP A 65 17.72 2.95 -10.20
C ASP A 65 17.90 4.47 -10.44
N PRO A 66 18.27 4.91 -11.67
CA PRO A 66 18.55 6.32 -11.95
C PRO A 66 17.34 7.24 -11.73
N ASN A 67 16.13 6.66 -11.67
CA ASN A 67 14.88 7.40 -11.57
C ASN A 67 14.19 7.24 -10.21
N GLY A 68 14.74 6.42 -9.30
CA GLY A 68 14.11 6.10 -8.01
C GLY A 68 12.71 5.48 -8.16
N SER A 69 12.46 4.78 -9.26
CA SER A 69 11.17 4.17 -9.61
C SER A 69 10.61 3.23 -8.53
N ALA A 70 11.44 2.43 -7.88
CA ALA A 70 10.97 1.54 -6.80
C ALA A 70 10.54 2.33 -5.55
N VAL A 71 11.24 3.42 -5.24
CA VAL A 71 10.88 4.33 -4.13
C VAL A 71 9.61 5.11 -4.48
N ALA A 72 9.45 5.53 -5.73
CA ALA A 72 8.22 6.17 -6.20
C ALA A 72 7.03 5.21 -6.12
N ALA A 73 7.21 3.93 -6.48
CA ALA A 73 6.18 2.90 -6.35
C ALA A 73 5.80 2.67 -4.88
N LEU A 74 6.76 2.65 -3.95
CA LEU A 74 6.46 2.56 -2.51
C LEU A 74 5.57 3.70 -2.03
N ARG A 75 5.87 4.95 -2.43
CA ARG A 75 5.03 6.11 -2.10
C ARG A 75 3.61 5.99 -2.64
N VAL A 76 3.45 5.45 -3.85
CA VAL A 76 2.13 5.18 -4.43
C VAL A 76 1.36 4.16 -3.59
N VAL A 77 2.01 3.10 -3.13
CA VAL A 77 1.39 2.09 -2.26
C VAL A 77 0.95 2.72 -0.93
N GLU A 78 1.79 3.53 -0.30
CA GLU A 78 1.45 4.28 0.92
C GLU A 78 0.25 5.22 0.72
N GLU A 79 0.21 5.96 -0.40
CA GLU A 79 -0.89 6.87 -0.72
C GLU A 79 -2.21 6.12 -0.95
N ILE A 80 -2.16 5.00 -1.67
CA ILE A 80 -3.33 4.14 -1.88
C ILE A 80 -3.79 3.56 -0.53
N ARG A 81 -2.87 3.09 0.33
CA ARG A 81 -3.20 2.57 1.66
C ARG A 81 -3.91 3.61 2.51
N ALA A 82 -3.35 4.83 2.59
CA ALA A 82 -3.95 5.93 3.35
C ALA A 82 -5.33 6.34 2.81
N GLY A 83 -5.54 6.26 1.50
CA GLY A 83 -6.86 6.48 0.89
C GLY A 83 -7.83 5.32 1.12
N ALA A 84 -7.34 4.09 1.17
CA ALA A 84 -8.11 2.87 1.26
C ALA A 84 -8.55 2.52 2.69
N ILE A 85 -7.67 2.78 3.66
CA ILE A 85 -7.79 2.35 5.05
C ILE A 85 -7.84 3.61 5.92
N ALA A 86 -9.06 4.06 6.22
CA ALA A 86 -9.26 5.25 7.05
C ALA A 86 -8.98 5.01 8.54
N ASP A 87 -9.07 3.76 9.01
CA ASP A 87 -8.77 3.36 10.37
C ASP A 87 -7.87 2.12 10.37
N GLU A 88 -6.58 2.32 10.65
CA GLU A 88 -5.57 1.25 10.74
C GLU A 88 -5.90 0.22 11.83
N ARG A 89 -6.79 0.52 12.78
CA ARG A 89 -7.28 -0.48 13.75
C ARG A 89 -8.07 -1.60 13.07
N ALA A 90 -8.64 -1.34 11.89
CA ALA A 90 -9.28 -2.37 11.07
C ALA A 90 -8.28 -3.43 10.57
N CYS A 91 -6.97 -3.16 10.64
CA CYS A 91 -5.93 -4.12 10.30
C CYS A 91 -5.60 -5.10 11.43
N SER A 92 -5.97 -4.80 12.67
CA SER A 92 -5.75 -5.71 13.80
C SER A 92 -6.80 -6.82 13.78
N ARG A 93 -6.39 -8.09 13.89
CA ARG A 93 -7.36 -9.15 14.16
C ARG A 93 -7.87 -9.00 15.61
N PRO A 94 -9.14 -9.34 15.89
CA PRO A 94 -9.63 -9.43 17.27
C PRO A 94 -8.79 -10.39 18.14
N ASP A 95 -8.12 -11.37 17.51
CA ASP A 95 -7.33 -12.39 18.20
C ASP A 95 -5.90 -11.95 18.58
N ASP A 96 -5.39 -10.81 18.08
CA ASP A 96 -4.04 -10.34 18.42
C ASP A 96 -3.97 -9.70 19.83
N ASP A 97 -5.12 -9.49 20.50
CA ASP A 97 -5.22 -8.93 21.86
C ASP A 97 -5.26 -10.01 22.98
N LEU A 98 -5.33 -11.30 22.63
CA LEU A 98 -5.39 -12.41 23.59
C LEU A 98 -4.02 -13.07 23.78
N GLY A 99 -3.06 -12.40 24.43
CA GLY A 99 -1.78 -13.10 24.66
C GLY A 99 -0.61 -12.38 25.31
N LYS A 100 -0.81 -11.48 26.27
CA LYS A 100 0.25 -11.22 27.26
C LYS A 100 -0.08 -11.96 28.56
N PRO A 101 0.57 -13.09 28.87
CA PRO A 101 0.46 -13.66 30.20
C PRO A 101 1.06 -12.66 31.20
N ASP A 102 0.22 -12.22 32.13
CA ASP A 102 0.59 -11.33 33.23
C ASP A 102 1.68 -12.02 34.07
N ARG A 103 2.93 -11.59 33.90
CA ARG A 103 4.09 -12.06 34.67
C ARG A 103 4.10 -11.45 36.08
N ARG A 104 2.97 -11.44 36.77
CA ARG A 104 2.83 -10.97 38.15
C ARG A 104 2.10 -12.00 39.00
N SER A 105 2.66 -13.21 39.10
CA SER A 105 2.39 -14.06 40.26
C SER A 105 3.60 -14.94 40.55
N GLY A 106 4.47 -14.41 41.39
CA GLY A 106 5.68 -15.06 41.88
C GLY A 106 6.10 -14.41 43.18
N ARG A 107 5.16 -14.30 44.13
CA ARG A 107 5.45 -13.89 45.51
C ARG A 107 4.48 -14.57 46.46
N LYS A 108 4.88 -15.74 46.95
CA LYS A 108 4.90 -16.14 48.36
C LYS A 108 5.44 -17.55 48.48
#